data_AF-A0A550BXE7-F1
#
_entry.id   AF-A0A550BXE7-F1
#
_cell.length_a   1.000
_cell.length_b   1.000
_cell.length_c   1.000
_cell.angle_alpha   90.00
_cell.angle_beta   90.00
_cell.angle_gamma   90.00
#
_symmetry.space_group_name_H-M   'P 1'
#
loop_
_entity.id
_entity.type
_entity.pdbx_description
1 polymer ?
#
loop_
_entity_poly.entity_id
_entity_poly.type
_entity_poly.pdbx_seq_one_letter_code
_entity_poly.pdbx_strand_id
1 'polypeptide(L)'
;MPVKDYYLYYGQKNKSQSHTYCLACLAFHTAEILKGNKERGDPTPADVLDVAEKLRLEGKLDSAARDAMVANNTRTCGEVTAHIAHLVGGGPGNTIPECTHAGNEAKQVARAERQAIKDCKNAGKANAGGSAAASLKRQASQTGGTPDTAAKKAKTGPAQTKLKTYTPTEMPVSPVEAEALRAKALRVTIKLNLPFSIWDDVEFLEFIGMLRTQAPAVMPSAKVMSTTSLEKAAEEVDKEMKLKLSEREVG
;
A
#
# COMPACT_ATOMS: atom_id res chain seq x y z
N MET A 1 7.26 22.39 -3.46
CA MET A 1 7.43 20.95 -3.71
C MET A 1 6.77 20.19 -2.55
N PRO A 2 5.80 19.28 -2.78
CA PRO A 2 5.20 18.47 -1.71
C PRO A 2 6.18 17.44 -1.13
N VAL A 3 5.97 16.99 0.12
CA VAL A 3 6.86 16.01 0.79
C VAL A 3 7.06 14.74 -0.02
N LYS A 4 6.03 14.28 -0.75
CA LYS A 4 6.08 13.07 -1.58
C LYS A 4 7.19 13.08 -2.64
N ASP A 5 7.61 14.26 -3.11
CA ASP A 5 8.60 14.38 -4.19
C ASP A 5 10.03 14.09 -3.68
N TYR A 6 10.24 14.07 -2.36
CA TYR A 6 11.50 13.65 -1.75
C TYR A 6 11.62 12.12 -1.55
N TYR A 7 10.66 11.35 -2.11
CA TYR A 7 10.58 9.91 -1.96
C TYR A 7 10.46 9.18 -3.29
N LEU A 8 11.19 8.08 -3.42
CA LEU A 8 11.02 7.10 -4.48
C LEU A 8 9.96 6.08 -4.08
N TYR A 9 8.95 5.88 -4.94
CA TYR A 9 7.89 4.90 -4.77
C TYR A 9 8.23 3.65 -5.57
N TYR A 10 8.32 2.51 -4.89
CA TYR A 10 8.74 1.27 -5.53
C TYR A 10 7.91 0.09 -5.05
N GLY A 11 7.20 -0.57 -5.97
CA GLY A 11 6.38 -1.73 -5.66
C GLY A 11 5.21 -1.45 -4.70
N GLN A 12 4.31 -2.43 -4.61
CA GLN A 12 3.19 -2.41 -3.65
C GLN A 12 3.53 -3.31 -2.45
N LYS A 13 3.39 -2.78 -1.23
CA LYS A 13 3.38 -3.57 0.00
C LYS A 13 2.08 -4.32 0.17
N ASN A 14 0.99 -3.63 -0.12
CA ASN A 14 -0.38 -4.14 -0.08
C ASN A 14 -1.24 -3.28 -1.03
N LYS A 15 -2.55 -3.52 -1.07
CA LYS A 15 -3.48 -2.83 -1.98
C LYS A 15 -3.49 -1.29 -1.82
N SER A 16 -3.07 -0.76 -0.67
CA SER A 16 -3.17 0.66 -0.34
C SER A 16 -1.83 1.34 -0.01
N GLN A 17 -0.73 0.60 0.07
CA GLN A 17 0.58 1.12 0.47
C GLN A 17 1.68 0.63 -0.47
N SER A 18 2.53 1.57 -0.89
CA SER A 18 3.77 1.30 -1.63
C SER A 18 4.97 1.19 -0.69
N HIS A 19 6.07 0.61 -1.16
CA HIS A 19 7.36 0.83 -0.49
C HIS A 19 7.88 2.20 -0.89
N THR A 20 8.32 2.98 0.09
CA THR A 20 8.88 4.30 -0.17
C THR A 20 10.26 4.46 0.45
N TYR A 21 11.16 5.04 -0.33
CA TYR A 21 12.55 5.28 0.03
C TYR A 21 12.82 6.77 -0.01
N CYS A 22 13.34 7.35 1.07
CA CYS A 22 13.80 8.73 1.06
C CYS A 22 14.97 8.85 0.07
N LEU A 23 14.88 9.78 -0.88
CA LEU A 23 15.90 9.96 -1.92
C LEU A 23 17.27 10.28 -1.32
N ALA A 24 17.31 11.03 -0.21
CA ALA A 24 18.55 11.37 0.46
C ALA A 24 19.21 10.15 1.14
N CYS A 25 18.42 9.29 1.78
CA CYS A 25 18.93 8.03 2.33
C CYS A 25 19.40 7.08 1.21
N LEU A 26 18.65 7.01 0.11
CA LEU A 26 19.02 6.20 -1.04
C LEU A 26 20.36 6.66 -1.62
N ALA A 27 20.54 7.97 -1.84
CA ALA A 27 21.78 8.55 -2.32
C ALA A 27 22.96 8.28 -1.35
N PHE A 28 22.73 8.39 -0.05
CA PHE A 28 23.76 8.08 0.96
C PHE A 28 24.21 6.62 0.89
N HIS A 29 23.27 5.66 0.92
CA HIS A 29 23.63 4.23 0.86
C HIS A 29 24.27 3.86 -0.49
N THR A 30 23.83 4.48 -1.58
CA THR A 30 24.44 4.36 -2.91
C THR A 30 25.91 4.80 -2.88
N ALA A 31 26.19 5.96 -2.29
CA ALA A 31 27.55 6.49 -2.16
C ALA A 31 28.45 5.61 -1.28
N GLU A 32 27.94 5.10 -0.15
CA GLU A 32 28.66 4.17 0.73
C GLU A 32 29.02 2.86 0.01
N ILE A 33 28.08 2.30 -0.76
CA ILE A 33 28.34 1.09 -1.56
C ILE A 33 29.39 1.37 -2.63
N LEU A 34 29.31 2.49 -3.34
CA LEU A 34 30.32 2.87 -4.34
C LEU A 34 31.70 3.07 -3.73
N LYS A 35 31.78 3.67 -2.54
CA LYS A 35 33.03 3.82 -1.79
C LYS A 35 33.63 2.45 -1.44
N GLY A 36 32.81 1.54 -0.90
CA GLY A 36 33.24 0.18 -0.58
C GLY A 36 33.66 -0.62 -1.82
N ASN A 37 32.98 -0.45 -2.95
CA ASN A 37 33.37 -1.06 -4.23
C ASN A 37 34.75 -0.56 -4.68
N LYS A 38 34.98 0.77 -4.60
CA LYS A 38 36.27 1.37 -4.96
C LYS A 38 37.42 0.84 -4.09
N GLU A 39 37.19 0.66 -2.80
CA GLU A 39 38.18 0.10 -1.86
C GLU A 39 38.49 -1.39 -2.16
N ARG A 40 37.51 -2.15 -2.67
CA ARG A 40 37.70 -3.56 -3.09
C ARG A 40 38.26 -3.72 -4.50
N GLY A 41 38.36 -2.65 -5.29
CA GLY A 41 38.72 -2.71 -6.71
C GLY A 41 37.59 -3.26 -7.61
N ASP A 42 36.35 -3.26 -7.12
CA ASP A 42 35.18 -3.62 -7.91
C ASP A 42 34.92 -2.55 -8.99
N PRO A 43 34.47 -2.94 -10.20
CA PRO A 43 34.24 -1.99 -11.28
C PRO A 43 33.15 -0.98 -10.91
N THR A 44 33.48 0.30 -11.01
CA THR A 44 32.54 1.41 -10.90
C THR A 44 31.75 1.58 -12.21
N PRO A 45 30.44 1.87 -12.16
CA PRO A 45 29.62 2.01 -13.38
C PRO A 45 30.10 3.11 -14.35
N ALA A 46 30.94 4.04 -13.89
CA ALA A 46 31.33 5.23 -14.64
C ALA A 46 32.50 5.00 -15.61
N ASP A 47 33.37 4.01 -15.40
CA ASP A 47 34.74 4.14 -15.92
C ASP A 47 35.13 3.20 -17.09
N VAL A 48 34.43 2.08 -17.37
CA VAL A 48 34.93 1.12 -18.41
C VAL A 48 33.82 0.33 -19.15
N LEU A 49 32.54 0.63 -18.95
CA LEU A 49 31.47 -0.32 -19.28
C LEU A 49 30.56 0.16 -20.40
N ASP A 50 30.13 -0.80 -21.24
CA ASP A 50 29.07 -0.61 -22.24
C ASP A 50 27.79 -0.10 -21.56
N VAL A 51 26.97 0.66 -22.30
CA VAL A 51 25.76 1.31 -21.79
C VAL A 51 24.81 0.32 -21.12
N ALA A 52 24.67 -0.89 -21.67
CA ALA A 52 23.84 -1.93 -21.09
C ALA A 52 24.38 -2.44 -19.75
N GLU A 53 25.70 -2.55 -19.63
CA GLU A 53 26.35 -3.01 -18.41
C GLU A 53 26.36 -1.93 -17.32
N LYS A 54 26.51 -0.66 -17.70
CA LYS A 54 26.31 0.49 -16.80
C LYS A 54 24.90 0.51 -16.23
N LEU A 55 23.86 0.37 -17.06
CA LEU A 55 22.47 0.31 -16.59
C LEU A 55 22.22 -0.87 -15.65
N ARG A 56 22.80 -2.03 -15.95
CA ARG A 56 22.70 -3.24 -15.12
C ARG A 56 23.35 -3.02 -13.75
N LEU A 57 24.51 -2.38 -13.70
CA LEU A 57 25.19 -2.07 -12.45
C LEU A 57 24.45 -1.00 -11.65
N GLU A 58 23.93 0.05 -12.29
CA GLU A 58 23.08 1.04 -11.64
C GLU A 58 21.84 0.38 -11.00
N GLY A 59 21.16 -0.52 -11.72
CA GLY A 59 20.03 -1.25 -11.18
C GLY A 59 20.38 -2.18 -10.00
N LYS A 60 21.58 -2.78 -10.01
CA LYS A 60 22.10 -3.57 -8.88
C LYS A 60 22.45 -2.70 -7.68
N LEU A 61 23.06 -1.54 -7.93
CA LEU A 61 23.44 -0.58 -6.92
C LEU A 61 22.20 -0.02 -6.21
N ASP A 62 21.18 0.36 -6.98
CA ASP A 62 19.88 0.80 -6.45
C ASP A 62 19.20 -0.29 -5.62
N SER A 63 19.29 -1.54 -6.06
CA SER A 63 18.73 -2.68 -5.31
C SER A 63 19.47 -2.90 -3.99
N ALA A 64 20.80 -2.90 -4.02
CA ALA A 64 21.62 -3.03 -2.82
C ALA A 64 21.43 -1.85 -1.84
N ALA A 65 21.29 -0.62 -2.35
CA ALA A 65 21.00 0.55 -1.52
C ALA A 65 19.61 0.43 -0.85
N ARG A 66 18.60 -0.09 -1.56
CA ARG A 66 17.28 -0.38 -0.97
C ARG A 66 17.36 -1.47 0.09
N ASP A 67 18.14 -2.52 -0.13
CA ASP A 67 18.33 -3.59 0.86
C ASP A 67 19.04 -3.09 2.11
N ALA A 68 20.04 -2.21 1.95
CA ALA A 68 20.70 -1.52 3.06
C ALA A 68 19.70 -0.64 3.84
N MET A 69 18.77 0.04 3.17
CA MET A 69 17.73 0.82 3.84
C MET A 69 16.73 -0.05 4.62
N VAL A 70 16.45 -1.26 4.13
CA VAL A 70 15.63 -2.25 4.86
C VAL A 70 16.37 -2.73 6.11
N ALA A 71 17.65 -3.10 5.98
CA ALA A 71 18.47 -3.55 7.11
C ALA A 71 18.61 -2.49 8.20
N ASN A 72 18.70 -1.21 7.81
CA ASN A 72 18.83 -0.08 8.74
C ASN A 72 17.49 0.51 9.24
N ASN A 73 16.35 -0.12 8.92
CA ASN A 73 15.02 0.38 9.27
C ASN A 73 14.73 1.84 8.84
N THR A 74 15.39 2.33 7.78
CA THR A 74 15.20 3.70 7.26
C THR A 74 14.13 3.76 6.17
N ARG A 75 13.53 2.62 5.83
CA ARG A 75 12.41 2.51 4.89
C ARG A 75 11.12 3.04 5.49
N THR A 76 10.37 3.80 4.69
CA THR A 76 9.08 4.36 5.09
C THR A 76 7.91 3.63 4.43
N CYS A 77 6.73 3.69 5.04
CA CYS A 77 5.48 3.29 4.39
C CYS A 77 4.94 4.50 3.61
N GLY A 78 4.29 4.27 2.46
CA GLY A 78 3.83 5.31 1.53
C GLY A 78 2.75 6.29 2.03
N GLU A 79 2.59 6.47 3.34
CA GLU A 79 1.71 7.48 3.92
C GLU A 79 2.48 8.79 4.16
N VAL A 80 1.88 9.91 3.76
CA VAL A 80 2.48 11.25 3.89
C VAL A 80 2.90 11.57 5.33
N THR A 81 2.14 11.10 6.32
CA THR A 81 2.46 11.24 7.75
C THR A 81 3.75 10.51 8.13
N ALA A 82 3.99 9.34 7.54
CA ALA A 82 5.24 8.58 7.75
C ALA A 82 6.42 9.26 7.05
N HIS A 83 6.23 9.85 5.87
CA HIS A 83 7.25 10.65 5.19
C HIS A 83 7.65 11.88 6.00
N ILE A 84 6.66 12.60 6.53
CA ILE A 84 6.87 13.74 7.41
C ILE A 84 7.58 13.29 8.70
N ALA A 85 7.17 12.17 9.31
CA ALA A 85 7.81 11.64 10.52
C ALA A 85 9.27 11.26 10.30
N HIS A 86 9.61 10.66 9.16
CA HIS A 86 10.99 10.36 8.81
C HIS A 86 11.82 11.65 8.60
N LEU A 87 11.31 12.63 7.86
CA LEU A 87 12.09 13.83 7.52
C LEU A 87 12.38 14.73 8.72
N VAL A 88 11.44 14.89 9.65
CA VAL A 88 11.53 15.88 10.75
C VAL A 88 11.37 15.26 12.14
N GLY A 89 11.47 13.93 12.24
CA GLY A 89 11.36 13.17 13.47
C GLY A 89 9.93 13.03 13.99
N GLY A 90 9.74 12.15 14.98
CA GLY A 90 8.48 11.97 15.68
C GLY A 90 7.97 13.27 16.33
N GLY A 91 6.65 13.35 16.57
CA GLY A 91 6.10 14.40 17.44
C GLY A 91 6.55 14.21 18.91
N PRO A 92 6.16 15.12 19.82
CA PRO A 92 6.44 14.98 21.24
C PRO A 92 6.00 13.59 21.75
N GLY A 93 6.92 12.83 22.36
CA GLY A 93 6.66 11.49 22.87
C GLY A 93 6.83 10.34 21.87
N ASN A 94 7.35 10.60 20.67
CA ASN A 94 7.64 9.56 19.67
C ASN A 94 9.15 9.40 19.47
N THR A 95 9.61 8.15 19.35
CA THR A 95 11.04 7.77 19.30
C THR A 95 11.64 7.82 17.90
N ILE A 96 10.85 8.18 16.88
CA ILE A 96 11.34 8.26 15.49
C ILE A 96 12.36 9.40 15.38
N PRO A 97 13.64 9.13 15.08
CA PRO A 97 14.64 10.16 14.90
C PRO A 97 14.40 10.93 13.59
N GLU A 98 14.86 12.17 13.56
CA GLU A 98 14.91 12.97 12.33
C GLU A 98 15.89 12.37 11.33
N CYS A 99 15.54 12.38 10.04
CA CYS A 99 16.44 11.95 8.98
C CYS A 99 17.72 12.80 8.97
N THR A 100 18.85 12.12 9.15
CA THR A 100 20.20 12.69 9.16
C THR A 100 20.64 13.17 7.77
N HIS A 101 20.17 12.50 6.72
CA HIS A 101 20.62 12.75 5.34
C HIS A 101 19.73 13.76 4.60
N ALA A 102 18.52 14.03 5.09
CA ALA A 102 17.61 14.96 4.44
C ALA A 102 18.14 16.40 4.46
N GLY A 103 18.06 17.07 3.32
CA GLY A 103 18.42 18.48 3.21
C GLY A 103 17.45 19.41 3.96
N ASN A 104 17.92 20.62 4.28
CA ASN A 104 17.14 21.63 5.01
C ASN A 104 15.83 22.00 4.30
N GLU A 105 15.83 22.03 2.96
CA GLU A 105 14.64 22.30 2.16
C GLU A 105 13.55 21.24 2.41
N ALA A 106 13.88 19.95 2.27
CA ALA A 106 12.96 18.85 2.52
C ALA A 106 12.40 18.89 3.96
N LYS A 107 13.24 19.24 4.93
CA LYS A 107 12.86 19.41 6.34
C LYS A 107 11.89 20.58 6.53
N GLN A 108 12.13 21.71 5.89
CA GLN A 108 11.23 22.87 5.96
C GLN A 108 9.86 22.56 5.35
N VAL A 109 9.83 21.93 4.18
CA VAL A 109 8.60 21.47 3.54
C VAL A 109 7.83 20.53 4.45
N ALA A 110 8.50 19.53 5.05
CA ALA A 110 7.87 18.60 5.98
C ALA A 110 7.34 19.26 7.26
N ARG A 111 8.02 20.29 7.79
CA ARG A 111 7.53 21.09 8.93
C ARG A 111 6.27 21.87 8.56
N ALA A 112 6.25 22.50 7.40
CA ALA A 112 5.10 23.25 6.91
C ALA A 112 3.88 22.32 6.71
N GLU A 113 4.08 21.17 6.07
CA GLU A 113 3.00 20.21 5.84
C GLU A 113 2.49 19.56 7.14
N ARG A 114 3.39 19.29 8.11
CA ARG A 114 3.00 18.88 9.47
C ARG A 114 2.12 19.91 10.14
N GLN A 115 2.44 21.20 10.00
CA GLN A 115 1.67 22.28 10.60
C GLN A 115 0.30 22.41 9.94
N ALA A 116 0.23 22.36 8.61
CA ALA A 116 -1.03 22.37 7.88
C ALA A 116 -1.98 21.23 8.31
N ILE A 117 -1.45 20.01 8.50
CA ILE A 117 -2.25 18.87 9.00
C ILE A 117 -2.79 19.13 10.41
N LYS A 118 -2.01 19.78 11.30
CA LYS A 118 -2.47 20.15 12.64
C LYS A 118 -3.55 21.24 12.58
N ASP A 119 -3.36 22.24 11.73
CA ASP A 119 -4.29 23.35 11.58
C ASP A 119 -5.64 22.88 11.03
N CYS A 120 -5.65 21.96 10.05
CA CYS A 120 -6.88 21.32 9.58
C CYS A 120 -7.60 20.51 10.68
N LYS A 121 -6.86 19.80 11.54
CA LYS A 121 -7.45 19.08 12.69
C LYS A 121 -8.04 20.04 13.72
N ASN A 122 -7.43 21.19 13.93
CA ASN A 122 -7.91 22.21 14.87
C ASN A 122 -9.11 22.99 14.30
N ALA A 123 -9.12 23.29 13.00
CA ALA A 123 -10.26 23.90 12.32
C ALA A 123 -11.50 22.99 12.32
N GLY A 124 -11.32 21.67 12.20
CA GLY A 124 -12.39 20.69 12.38
C GLY A 124 -12.98 20.65 13.80
N LYS A 125 -12.22 21.09 14.82
CA LYS A 125 -12.73 21.30 16.19
C LYS A 125 -13.36 22.68 16.37
N ALA A 126 -12.90 23.71 15.64
CA ALA A 126 -13.41 25.07 15.76
C ALA A 126 -14.80 25.26 15.12
N ASN A 127 -15.16 24.45 14.11
CA ASN A 127 -16.50 24.46 13.50
C ASN A 127 -17.53 23.54 14.20
N ALA A 128 -17.15 22.91 15.32
CA ALA A 128 -18.05 22.21 16.23
C ALA A 128 -18.19 23.01 17.53
N GLY A 129 -18.98 24.10 17.47
CA GLY A 129 -19.53 24.75 18.65
C GLY A 129 -18.67 25.84 19.27
N GLY A 130 -18.78 27.05 18.71
CA GLY A 130 -18.81 28.24 19.56
C GLY A 130 -20.08 28.18 20.41
N SER A 131 -19.97 27.75 21.67
CA SER A 131 -20.97 28.04 22.69
C SER A 131 -20.34 28.01 24.08
N ALA A 132 -20.10 29.21 24.61
CA ALA A 132 -20.19 29.58 26.03
C ALA A 132 -20.08 28.46 27.08
N ALA A 133 -18.91 27.83 27.23
CA ALA A 133 -18.61 26.97 28.38
C ALA A 133 -17.29 27.34 29.09
N ALA A 134 -16.81 28.58 28.90
CA ALA A 134 -15.66 29.14 29.62
C ALA A 134 -16.08 29.93 30.89
N SER A 135 -17.32 29.81 31.35
CA SER A 135 -17.77 30.43 32.60
C SER A 135 -18.86 29.59 33.23
N LEU A 136 -18.49 28.52 33.92
CA LEU A 136 -19.19 27.99 35.10
C LEU A 136 -18.38 26.80 35.67
N LYS A 137 -17.23 27.10 36.29
CA LYS A 137 -16.54 26.15 37.15
C LYS A 137 -15.91 26.87 38.35
N ARG A 138 -16.74 27.60 39.08
CA ARG A 138 -16.57 27.91 40.50
C ARG A 138 -17.96 27.83 41.13
N GLN A 139 -18.04 27.14 42.27
CA GLN A 139 -19.25 26.80 43.03
C GLN A 139 -19.98 25.52 42.59
N ALA A 140 -19.33 24.38 42.87
CA ALA A 140 -20.04 23.14 43.18
C ALA A 140 -19.79 22.83 44.66
N SER A 141 -20.57 23.47 45.52
CA SER A 141 -20.73 23.11 46.93
C SER A 141 -22.18 23.39 47.31
N GLN A 142 -23.04 22.38 47.22
CA GLN A 142 -24.14 22.09 48.16
C GLN A 142 -25.16 21.14 47.52
N THR A 143 -25.23 19.95 48.13
CA THR A 143 -26.44 19.16 48.43
C THR A 143 -27.36 18.71 47.29
N GLY A 144 -27.28 17.41 47.00
CA GLY A 144 -28.40 16.48 47.20
C GLY A 144 -29.47 16.39 46.12
N GLY A 145 -29.63 15.19 45.54
CA GLY A 145 -30.87 14.77 44.88
C GLY A 145 -30.67 14.01 43.57
N THR A 146 -30.69 12.68 43.64
CA THR A 146 -31.31 11.83 42.60
C THR A 146 -32.84 11.95 42.76
N PRO A 147 -33.66 11.86 41.69
CA PRO A 147 -33.90 10.57 41.02
C PRO A 147 -34.16 10.62 39.50
N ASP A 148 -34.28 9.41 38.95
CA ASP A 148 -34.67 8.99 37.61
C ASP A 148 -35.64 9.89 36.83
N THR A 149 -35.42 9.99 35.52
CA THR A 149 -36.43 9.65 34.50
C THR A 149 -35.85 9.69 33.09
N ALA A 150 -36.15 8.64 32.33
CA ALA A 150 -35.88 8.52 30.92
C ALA A 150 -36.58 9.63 30.10
N ALA A 151 -35.82 10.35 29.28
CA ALA A 151 -36.38 11.18 28.23
C ALA A 151 -35.50 11.10 26.96
N LYS A 152 -36.09 10.50 25.93
CA LYS A 152 -35.63 10.44 24.54
C LYS A 152 -35.00 11.78 24.12
N LYS A 153 -33.71 11.79 23.79
CA LYS A 153 -33.11 12.89 23.02
C LYS A 153 -32.98 12.50 21.55
N ALA A 154 -33.82 13.18 20.77
CA ALA A 154 -33.83 13.21 19.32
C ALA A 154 -32.43 13.47 18.76
N LYS A 155 -32.04 12.65 17.80
CA LYS A 155 -30.80 12.74 17.04
C LYS A 155 -30.98 13.79 15.94
N THR A 156 -31.06 15.07 16.28
CA THR A 156 -30.93 16.17 15.32
C THR A 156 -29.45 16.43 15.06
N GLY A 157 -28.84 15.54 14.27
CA GLY A 157 -27.63 15.87 13.51
C GLY A 157 -28.05 16.51 12.18
N PRO A 158 -27.21 17.39 11.59
CA PRO A 158 -27.52 17.98 10.30
C PRO A 158 -27.67 16.85 9.27
N ALA A 159 -28.76 16.91 8.50
CA ALA A 159 -29.02 15.99 7.41
C ALA A 159 -27.85 16.05 6.43
N GLN A 160 -26.97 15.05 6.49
CA GLN A 160 -25.96 14.81 5.48
C GLN A 160 -26.73 14.70 4.16
N THR A 161 -26.49 15.62 3.23
CA THR A 161 -26.90 15.46 1.84
C THR A 161 -26.49 14.06 1.44
N LYS A 162 -27.46 13.19 1.13
CA LYS A 162 -27.24 11.78 0.79
C LYS A 162 -26.10 11.70 -0.21
N LEU A 163 -24.87 11.41 0.23
CA LEU A 163 -23.82 10.99 -0.68
C LEU A 163 -24.39 9.76 -1.37
N LYS A 164 -24.36 9.72 -2.69
CA LYS A 164 -24.70 8.52 -3.44
C LYS A 164 -23.75 7.43 -2.95
N THR A 165 -24.26 6.56 -2.08
CA THR A 165 -23.55 5.38 -1.61
C THR A 165 -23.52 4.42 -2.78
N TYR A 166 -22.45 4.49 -3.57
CA TYR A 166 -22.18 3.46 -4.57
C TYR A 166 -21.81 2.18 -3.82
N THR A 167 -22.48 1.09 -4.16
CA THR A 167 -21.97 -0.21 -3.75
C THR A 167 -20.60 -0.43 -4.39
N PRO A 168 -19.68 -1.22 -3.81
CA PRO A 168 -18.37 -1.50 -4.41
C PRO A 168 -18.44 -2.05 -5.84
N THR A 169 -19.61 -2.57 -6.24
CA THR A 169 -19.93 -3.07 -7.58
C THR A 169 -20.21 -1.93 -8.57
N GLU A 170 -20.78 -0.82 -8.11
CA GLU A 170 -21.23 0.33 -8.92
C GLU A 170 -20.23 1.50 -8.95
N MET A 171 -19.06 1.35 -8.34
CA MET A 171 -18.06 2.41 -8.33
C MET A 171 -17.57 2.68 -9.75
N PRO A 172 -17.75 3.90 -10.28
CA PRO A 172 -17.30 4.23 -11.62
C PRO A 172 -15.77 4.16 -11.67
N VAL A 173 -15.26 3.39 -12.64
CA VAL A 173 -13.81 3.26 -12.87
C VAL A 173 -13.29 4.59 -13.39
N SER A 174 -12.22 5.11 -12.79
CA SER A 174 -11.60 6.35 -13.30
C SER A 174 -11.04 6.13 -14.72
N PRO A 175 -10.89 7.17 -15.55
CA PRO A 175 -10.36 7.02 -16.91
C PRO A 175 -8.99 6.33 -16.95
N VAL A 176 -8.13 6.63 -15.98
CA VAL A 176 -6.77 6.06 -15.86
C VAL A 176 -6.84 4.56 -15.51
N GLU A 177 -7.73 4.17 -14.60
CA GLU A 177 -7.93 2.77 -14.25
C GLU A 177 -8.58 1.98 -15.39
N ALA A 178 -9.48 2.60 -16.15
CA ALA A 178 -10.11 1.99 -17.32
C ALA A 178 -9.08 1.67 -18.40
N GLU A 179 -8.15 2.59 -18.65
CA GLU A 179 -7.03 2.35 -19.58
C GLU A 179 -6.11 1.22 -19.08
N ALA A 180 -5.76 1.22 -17.79
CA ALA A 180 -4.96 0.15 -17.20
C ALA A 180 -5.66 -1.22 -17.30
N LEU A 181 -6.98 -1.27 -17.15
CA LEU A 181 -7.77 -2.49 -17.29
C LEU A 181 -7.78 -2.98 -18.74
N ARG A 182 -7.98 -2.08 -19.72
CA ARG A 182 -7.89 -2.42 -21.15
C ARG A 182 -6.51 -2.97 -21.51
N ALA A 183 -5.43 -2.35 -21.03
CA ALA A 183 -4.07 -2.81 -21.27
C ALA A 183 -3.77 -4.18 -20.65
N LYS A 184 -4.42 -4.53 -19.54
CA LYS A 184 -4.35 -5.88 -18.95
C LYS A 184 -5.18 -6.89 -19.73
N ALA A 185 -6.42 -6.54 -20.09
CA ALA A 185 -7.30 -7.38 -20.91
C ALA A 185 -6.62 -7.77 -22.23
N LEU A 186 -6.01 -6.80 -22.92
CA LEU A 186 -5.25 -7.04 -24.14
C LEU A 186 -4.08 -8.01 -23.91
N ARG A 187 -3.29 -7.81 -22.85
CA ARG A 187 -2.19 -8.71 -22.50
C ARG A 187 -2.64 -10.14 -22.22
N VAL A 188 -3.77 -10.31 -21.51
CA VAL A 188 -4.34 -11.63 -21.25
C VAL A 188 -4.80 -12.30 -22.54
N THR A 189 -5.48 -11.53 -23.40
CA THR A 189 -5.96 -12.01 -24.71
C THR A 189 -4.81 -12.55 -25.55
N ILE A 190 -3.72 -11.78 -25.67
CA ILE A 190 -2.52 -12.19 -26.40
C ILE A 190 -1.84 -13.39 -25.72
N LYS A 191 -1.64 -13.34 -24.40
CA LYS A 191 -0.92 -14.38 -23.65
C LYS A 191 -1.62 -15.74 -23.71
N LEU A 192 -2.95 -15.74 -23.68
CA LEU A 192 -3.76 -16.96 -23.71
C LEU A 192 -4.25 -17.30 -25.12
N ASN A 193 -3.83 -16.55 -26.13
CA ASN A 193 -4.27 -16.70 -27.52
C ASN A 193 -5.80 -16.77 -27.67
N LEU A 194 -6.51 -15.89 -26.96
CA LEU A 194 -7.97 -15.81 -27.00
C LEU A 194 -8.42 -14.99 -28.21
N PRO A 195 -9.60 -15.29 -28.79
CA PRO A 195 -10.19 -14.43 -29.82
C PRO A 195 -10.55 -13.07 -29.22
N PHE A 196 -10.35 -11.98 -29.98
CA PHE A 196 -10.69 -10.63 -29.50
C PHE A 196 -12.20 -10.46 -29.19
N SER A 197 -13.05 -11.25 -29.84
CA SER A 197 -14.50 -11.29 -29.60
C SER A 197 -14.89 -11.85 -28.23
N ILE A 198 -13.93 -12.43 -27.47
CA ILE A 198 -14.22 -12.96 -26.12
C ILE A 198 -14.76 -11.89 -25.18
N TRP A 199 -14.42 -10.62 -25.41
CA TRP A 199 -14.90 -9.49 -24.59
C TRP A 199 -16.32 -9.03 -24.93
N ASP A 200 -16.87 -9.51 -26.05
CA ASP A 200 -18.27 -9.29 -26.47
C ASP A 200 -19.17 -10.48 -26.08
N ASP A 201 -18.58 -11.58 -25.62
CA ASP A 201 -19.29 -12.79 -25.22
C ASP A 201 -20.02 -12.59 -23.88
N VAL A 202 -21.34 -12.80 -23.89
CA VAL A 202 -22.20 -12.54 -22.73
C VAL A 202 -21.91 -13.52 -21.59
N GLU A 203 -21.70 -14.80 -21.88
CA GLU A 203 -21.40 -15.80 -20.85
C GLU A 203 -20.06 -15.52 -20.18
N PHE A 204 -19.06 -15.08 -20.95
CA PHE A 204 -17.77 -14.69 -20.42
C PHE A 204 -17.86 -13.43 -19.52
N LEU A 205 -18.64 -12.44 -19.92
CA LEU A 205 -18.89 -11.24 -19.11
C LEU A 205 -19.66 -11.56 -17.83
N GLU A 206 -20.65 -12.45 -17.88
CA GLU A 206 -21.36 -12.97 -16.70
C GLU A 206 -20.42 -13.72 -15.77
N PHE A 207 -19.54 -14.56 -16.31
CA PHE A 207 -18.50 -15.25 -15.54
C PHE A 207 -17.57 -14.28 -14.82
N ILE A 208 -17.10 -13.23 -15.48
CA ILE A 208 -16.29 -12.17 -14.84
C ILE A 208 -17.11 -11.45 -13.75
N GLY A 209 -18.40 -11.20 -13.99
CA GLY A 209 -19.31 -10.63 -12.99
C GLY A 209 -19.46 -11.52 -11.75
N MET A 210 -19.63 -12.82 -11.94
CA MET A 210 -19.67 -13.81 -10.87
C MET A 210 -18.34 -13.87 -10.12
N LEU A 211 -17.20 -13.85 -10.81
CA LEU A 211 -15.90 -13.75 -10.16
C LEU A 211 -15.80 -12.48 -9.32
N ARG A 212 -16.24 -11.31 -9.81
CA ARG A 212 -16.16 -10.09 -9.01
C ARG A 212 -16.96 -10.17 -7.71
N THR A 213 -18.10 -10.86 -7.73
CA THR A 213 -19.00 -11.00 -6.56
C THR A 213 -18.58 -12.13 -5.62
N GLN A 214 -18.10 -13.25 -6.16
CA GLN A 214 -17.84 -14.49 -5.42
C GLN A 214 -16.36 -14.84 -5.25
N ALA A 215 -15.43 -14.22 -6.00
CA ALA A 215 -14.01 -14.56 -5.94
C ALA A 215 -13.41 -14.51 -4.53
N PRO A 216 -13.77 -13.57 -3.63
CA PRO A 216 -13.24 -13.61 -2.26
C PRO A 216 -13.63 -14.89 -1.49
N ALA A 217 -14.77 -15.50 -1.83
CA ALA A 217 -15.27 -16.72 -1.18
C ALA A 217 -14.85 -18.01 -1.91
N VAL A 218 -14.70 -17.96 -3.24
CA VAL A 218 -14.48 -19.14 -4.10
C VAL A 218 -13.02 -19.32 -4.50
N MET A 219 -12.23 -18.25 -4.61
CA MET A 219 -10.83 -18.39 -5.02
C MET A 219 -10.04 -19.10 -3.92
N PRO A 220 -9.50 -20.31 -4.17
CA PRO A 220 -8.71 -21.00 -3.17
C PRO A 220 -7.49 -20.15 -2.83
N SER A 221 -7.20 -20.01 -1.53
CA SER A 221 -5.94 -19.39 -1.12
C SER A 221 -4.77 -20.17 -1.73
N ALA A 222 -3.63 -19.51 -1.97
CA ALA A 222 -2.44 -20.18 -2.53
C ALA A 222 -2.06 -21.45 -1.76
N LYS A 223 -2.34 -21.50 -0.46
CA LYS A 223 -2.14 -22.66 0.41
C LYS A 223 -3.08 -23.83 0.06
N VAL A 224 -4.35 -23.55 -0.24
CA VAL A 224 -5.34 -24.55 -0.67
C VAL A 224 -5.03 -25.07 -2.06
N MET A 225 -4.53 -24.20 -2.96
CA MET A 225 -4.04 -24.67 -4.26
C MET A 225 -2.81 -25.57 -4.14
N SER A 226 -1.85 -25.22 -3.29
CA SER A 226 -0.62 -26.00 -3.15
C SER A 226 -0.81 -27.36 -2.50
N THR A 227 -1.75 -27.51 -1.55
CA THR A 227 -1.94 -28.80 -0.87
C THR A 227 -3.03 -29.62 -1.56
N THR A 228 -4.22 -29.07 -1.74
CA THR A 228 -5.40 -29.86 -2.13
C THR A 228 -5.40 -30.24 -3.61
N SER A 229 -4.83 -29.40 -4.49
CA SER A 229 -4.73 -29.74 -5.92
C SER A 229 -3.57 -30.71 -6.20
N LEU A 230 -2.46 -30.59 -5.46
CA LEU A 230 -1.35 -31.54 -5.58
C LEU A 230 -1.69 -32.90 -4.96
N GLU A 231 -2.40 -32.93 -3.83
CA GLU A 231 -2.86 -34.18 -3.20
C GLU A 231 -3.85 -34.93 -4.10
N LYS A 232 -4.82 -34.25 -4.71
CA LYS A 232 -5.75 -34.89 -5.66
C LYS A 232 -5.07 -35.40 -6.92
N ALA A 233 -4.13 -34.62 -7.48
CA ALA A 233 -3.36 -35.07 -8.64
C ALA A 233 -2.46 -36.27 -8.29
N ALA A 234 -1.88 -36.29 -7.10
CA ALA A 234 -1.11 -37.42 -6.60
C ALA A 234 -1.99 -38.68 -6.43
N GLU A 235 -3.20 -38.54 -5.88
CA GLU A 235 -4.16 -39.65 -5.76
C GLU A 235 -4.61 -40.22 -7.11
N GLU A 236 -4.80 -39.37 -8.13
CA GLU A 236 -5.14 -39.83 -9.49
C GLU A 236 -3.98 -40.60 -10.13
N VAL A 237 -2.76 -40.09 -10.02
CA VAL A 237 -1.55 -40.77 -10.52
C VAL A 237 -1.34 -42.10 -9.79
N ASP A 238 -1.53 -42.14 -8.48
CA ASP A 238 -1.40 -43.38 -7.69
C ASP A 238 -2.45 -44.42 -8.09
N LYS A 239 -3.69 -44.00 -8.38
CA LYS A 239 -4.73 -44.90 -8.90
C LYS A 239 -4.37 -45.43 -10.28
N GLU A 240 -3.89 -44.59 -11.16
CA GLU A 240 -3.48 -44.98 -12.53
C GLU A 240 -2.27 -45.93 -12.50
N MET A 241 -1.29 -45.67 -11.64
CA MET A 241 -0.11 -46.52 -11.44
C MET A 241 -0.48 -47.89 -10.88
N LYS A 242 -1.41 -47.96 -9.91
CA LYS A 242 -1.91 -49.23 -9.35
C LYS A 242 -2.62 -50.07 -10.40
N LEU A 243 -3.44 -49.45 -11.26
CA LEU A 243 -4.11 -50.11 -12.38
C LEU A 243 -3.08 -50.72 -13.35
N LYS A 244 -2.10 -49.92 -13.80
CA LYS A 244 -1.05 -50.39 -14.72
C LYS A 244 -0.18 -51.49 -14.14
N LEU A 245 0.07 -51.48 -12.83
CA LEU A 245 0.80 -52.55 -12.16
C LEU A 245 -0.03 -53.84 -12.07
N SER A 246 -1.32 -53.73 -11.77
CA SER A 246 -2.22 -54.89 -11.73
C SER A 246 -2.41 -55.56 -13.10
N GLU A 247 -2.34 -54.79 -14.19
CA GLU A 247 -2.37 -55.33 -15.56
C GLU A 247 -1.07 -56.07 -15.94
N ARG A 248 0.04 -55.78 -15.26
CA ARG A 248 1.36 -56.34 -15.55
C ARG A 248 1.68 -57.61 -14.76
N GLU A 249 0.93 -57.89 -13.69
CA GLU A 249 1.08 -59.11 -12.86
C GLU A 249 0.25 -60.31 -13.37
N VAL A 250 -0.53 -60.15 -14.45
CA VAL A 250 -1.37 -61.22 -15.04
C VAL A 250 -0.75 -61.81 -16.33
N GLY A 251 0.56 -61.67 -16.53
CA GLY A 251 1.32 -62.31 -17.61
C GLY A 251 2.50 -63.11 -17.09
#